data_AF-A0A960KWE8-F1
#
_entry.id   AF-A0A960KWE8-F1
#
_cell.length_a   1.000
_cell.length_b   1.000
_cell.length_c   1.000
_cell.angle_alpha   90.00
_cell.angle_beta   90.00
_cell.angle_gamma   90.00
#
_symmetry.space_group_name_H-M   'P 1'
#
loop_
_entity.id
_entity.type
_entity.pdbx_description
1 polymer ?
#
loop_
_entity_poly.entity_id
_entity_poly.type
_entity_poly.pdbx_seq_one_letter_code
_entity_poly.pdbx_strand_id
1 'polypeptide(L)'
;MYRIWQHTLWGQEFEIVDQASSAATPIIASELNEDVYGLRQVAFQPGDLVLDIGAHVGMFSLICGRFFPFVQVVALEPFPQNVQCFKENMRRNGVTNVQLLEMGVSGDGQAVTLSMDPTNTGGTSAWSGPQRQGMSVEVPTITLDDLFHQLGEPEIRFLKMDCEGMEYPSLYNFHFLQHVRNIGLEAHTNSVLRAKGYSIYKLKKLLQAQLGADHVWMMSAELKDHLVELPHQDATSAE
;
A
#
# COMPACT_ATOMS: atom_id res chain seq x y z
N MET A 1 -23.57 -5.82 -4.53
CA MET A 1 -23.82 -5.08 -5.80
C MET A 1 -22.55 -4.32 -6.12
N TYR A 2 -22.12 -4.29 -7.38
CA TYR A 2 -20.90 -3.58 -7.81
C TYR A 2 -21.26 -2.30 -8.58
N ARG A 3 -20.38 -1.31 -8.54
CA ARG A 3 -20.46 -0.07 -9.31
C ARG A 3 -19.24 0.00 -10.25
N ILE A 4 -19.47 0.52 -11.46
CA ILE A 4 -18.40 0.81 -12.41
C ILE A 4 -18.20 2.32 -12.41
N TRP A 5 -16.97 2.74 -12.20
CA TRP A 5 -16.51 4.11 -12.27
C TRP A 5 -15.67 4.30 -13.54
N GLN A 6 -15.76 5.49 -14.11
CA GLN A 6 -14.85 5.94 -15.18
C GLN A 6 -13.96 7.01 -14.56
N HIS A 7 -12.65 6.79 -14.59
CA HIS A 7 -11.68 7.73 -14.06
C HIS A 7 -10.51 7.92 -15.02
N THR A 8 -10.11 9.18 -15.19
CA THR A 8 -8.85 9.53 -15.83
C THR A 8 -7.73 9.47 -14.79
N LEU A 9 -6.77 8.57 -14.97
CA LEU A 9 -5.54 8.49 -14.18
C LEU A 9 -4.37 8.80 -15.10
N TRP A 10 -3.62 9.86 -14.79
CA TRP A 10 -2.46 10.30 -15.57
C TRP A 10 -2.73 10.46 -17.07
N GLY A 11 -3.93 10.95 -17.42
CA GLY A 11 -4.34 11.20 -18.80
C GLY A 11 -4.81 9.97 -19.59
N GLN A 12 -4.92 8.79 -18.98
CA GLN A 12 -5.58 7.61 -19.57
C GLN A 12 -6.89 7.31 -18.83
N GLU A 13 -7.90 6.84 -19.57
CA GLU A 13 -9.18 6.41 -19.02
C GLU A 13 -9.11 4.98 -18.49
N PHE A 14 -9.74 4.75 -17.34
CA PHE A 14 -9.85 3.45 -16.69
C PHE A 14 -11.30 3.16 -16.29
N GLU A 15 -11.70 1.91 -16.52
CA GLU A 15 -12.92 1.36 -15.92
C GLU A 15 -12.59 0.71 -14.58
N ILE A 16 -13.13 1.24 -13.49
CA ILE A 16 -12.89 0.72 -12.14
C ILE A 16 -14.19 0.15 -11.58
N VAL A 17 -14.22 -1.15 -11.40
CA VAL A 17 -15.23 -1.90 -10.66
C VAL A 17 -14.87 -1.90 -9.18
N ASP A 18 -15.83 -1.49 -8.36
CA ASP A 18 -15.75 -1.51 -6.91
C ASP A 18 -17.10 -1.95 -6.32
N GLN A 19 -17.12 -2.30 -5.05
CA GLN A 19 -18.34 -2.54 -4.30
C GLN A 19 -19.21 -1.28 -4.33
N ALA A 20 -20.52 -1.41 -4.57
CA ALA A 20 -21.41 -0.25 -4.72
C ALA A 20 -21.52 0.60 -3.43
N SER A 21 -21.21 0.01 -2.27
CA SER A 21 -21.14 0.70 -0.98
C SER A 21 -19.80 1.39 -0.72
N SER A 22 -18.76 1.09 -1.50
CA SER A 22 -17.43 1.70 -1.35
C SER A 22 -17.44 3.15 -1.81
N ALA A 23 -16.84 4.02 -1.00
CA ALA A 23 -16.52 5.40 -1.34
C ALA A 23 -15.02 5.58 -1.67
N ALA A 24 -14.23 4.50 -1.71
CA ALA A 24 -12.77 4.57 -1.79
C ALA A 24 -12.28 4.96 -3.20
N THR A 25 -12.94 4.49 -4.26
CA THR A 25 -12.46 4.68 -5.65
C THR A 25 -12.14 6.14 -6.00
N PRO A 26 -13.00 7.15 -5.74
CA PRO A 26 -12.66 8.55 -6.04
C PRO A 26 -11.49 9.10 -5.21
N ILE A 27 -11.33 8.65 -3.96
CA ILE A 27 -10.26 9.09 -3.06
C ILE A 27 -8.92 8.57 -3.57
N ILE A 28 -8.86 7.25 -3.81
CA ILE A 28 -7.67 6.58 -4.35
C ILE A 28 -7.31 7.17 -5.73
N ALA A 29 -8.30 7.49 -6.57
CA ALA A 29 -8.04 8.15 -7.85
C ALA A 29 -7.37 9.53 -7.69
N SER A 30 -7.76 10.31 -6.67
CA SER A 30 -7.14 11.59 -6.36
C SER A 30 -5.69 11.40 -5.91
N GLU A 31 -5.47 10.49 -4.96
CA GLU A 31 -4.14 10.16 -4.41
C GLU A 31 -3.17 9.69 -5.50
N LEU A 32 -3.61 8.81 -6.39
CA LEU A 32 -2.80 8.34 -7.50
C LEU A 32 -2.47 9.47 -8.48
N ASN A 33 -3.39 10.39 -8.76
CA ASN A 33 -3.11 11.55 -9.62
C ASN A 33 -2.14 12.56 -8.98
N GLU A 34 -2.20 12.70 -7.65
CA GLU A 34 -1.24 13.47 -6.86
C GLU A 34 0.11 12.75 -6.70
N ASP A 35 0.19 11.46 -7.07
CA ASP A 35 1.39 10.63 -6.99
C ASP A 35 1.97 10.55 -5.58
N VAL A 36 1.08 10.35 -4.62
CA VAL A 36 1.42 10.30 -3.20
C VAL A 36 2.41 9.19 -2.83
N TYR A 37 2.46 8.14 -3.63
CA TYR A 37 3.41 7.03 -3.49
C TYR A 37 4.74 7.30 -4.20
N GLY A 38 4.87 8.38 -5.00
CA GLY A 38 6.09 8.72 -5.72
C GLY A 38 6.43 7.82 -6.91
N LEU A 39 5.43 7.11 -7.45
CA LEU A 39 5.60 6.19 -8.57
C LEU A 39 6.13 6.90 -9.83
N ARG A 40 5.73 8.16 -10.09
CA ARG A 40 6.22 8.92 -11.26
C ARG A 40 7.67 9.40 -11.10
N GLN A 41 8.23 9.35 -9.90
CA GLN A 41 9.62 9.73 -9.65
C GLN A 41 10.61 8.60 -9.98
N VAL A 42 10.10 7.41 -10.30
CA VAL A 42 10.90 6.21 -10.54
C VAL A 42 11.02 5.92 -12.03
N ALA A 43 12.25 5.75 -12.49
CA ALA A 43 12.54 5.29 -13.84
C ALA A 43 12.53 3.75 -13.89
N PHE A 44 11.48 3.18 -14.50
CA PHE A 44 11.35 1.74 -14.70
C PHE A 44 12.09 1.24 -15.93
N GLN A 45 12.61 0.02 -15.85
CA GLN A 45 13.26 -0.72 -16.93
C GLN A 45 12.55 -2.04 -17.20
N PRO A 46 12.67 -2.61 -18.42
CA PRO A 46 12.15 -3.95 -18.71
C PRO A 46 12.66 -5.00 -17.72
N GLY A 47 11.74 -5.79 -17.17
CA GLY A 47 12.05 -6.83 -16.18
C GLY A 47 12.12 -6.35 -14.73
N ASP A 48 11.93 -5.05 -14.46
CA ASP A 48 11.76 -4.57 -13.09
C ASP A 48 10.51 -5.20 -12.44
N LEU A 49 10.60 -5.44 -11.13
CA LEU A 49 9.51 -5.95 -10.30
C LEU A 49 8.91 -4.85 -9.42
N VAL A 50 7.58 -4.78 -9.42
CA VAL A 50 6.76 -3.96 -8.51
C VAL A 50 6.01 -4.88 -7.57
N LEU A 51 6.08 -4.61 -6.26
CA LEU A 51 5.22 -5.23 -5.26
C LEU A 51 4.13 -4.24 -4.84
N ASP A 52 2.86 -4.67 -4.88
CA ASP A 52 1.69 -3.88 -4.45
C ASP A 52 1.02 -4.59 -3.26
N ILE A 53 1.34 -4.15 -2.05
CA ILE A 53 0.83 -4.74 -0.81
C ILE A 53 -0.41 -3.98 -0.33
N GLY A 54 -1.48 -4.72 -0.09
CA GLY A 54 -2.82 -4.17 0.19
C GLY A 54 -3.39 -3.52 -1.06
N ALA A 55 -3.50 -4.32 -2.12
CA ALA A 55 -3.79 -3.81 -3.45
C ALA A 55 -5.25 -3.35 -3.63
N HIS A 56 -6.14 -3.63 -2.67
CA HIS A 56 -7.55 -3.28 -2.69
C HIS A 56 -8.20 -3.75 -4.02
N VAL A 57 -8.94 -2.90 -4.72
CA VAL A 57 -9.52 -3.21 -6.03
C VAL A 57 -8.52 -3.07 -7.20
N GLY A 58 -7.23 -2.87 -6.92
CA GLY A 58 -6.15 -2.96 -7.90
C GLY A 58 -5.82 -1.68 -8.66
N MET A 59 -6.22 -0.50 -8.18
CA MET A 59 -6.00 0.76 -8.91
C MET A 59 -4.52 1.11 -9.09
N PHE A 60 -3.68 0.89 -8.08
CA PHE A 60 -2.23 1.10 -8.19
C PHE A 60 -1.61 0.10 -9.19
N SER A 61 -1.93 -1.18 -9.05
CA SER A 61 -1.56 -2.23 -9.99
C SER A 61 -1.99 -1.94 -11.44
N LEU A 62 -3.19 -1.37 -11.66
CA LEU A 62 -3.66 -0.96 -12.98
C LEU A 62 -2.78 0.12 -13.61
N ILE A 63 -2.42 1.14 -12.83
CA ILE A 63 -1.50 2.19 -13.29
C ILE A 63 -0.16 1.56 -13.68
N CYS A 64 0.40 0.70 -12.84
CA CYS A 64 1.66 0.02 -13.13
C CYS A 64 1.57 -0.78 -14.44
N GLY A 65 0.54 -1.60 -14.60
CA GLY A 65 0.36 -2.45 -15.78
C GLY A 65 0.10 -1.68 -17.07
N ARG A 66 -0.57 -0.53 -17.01
CA ARG A 66 -0.90 0.29 -18.19
C ARG A 66 0.25 1.20 -18.63
N PHE A 67 0.93 1.85 -17.70
CA PHE A 67 1.99 2.81 -18.02
C PHE A 67 3.35 2.15 -18.15
N PHE A 68 3.56 1.00 -17.49
CA PHE A 68 4.80 0.25 -17.54
C PHE A 68 4.54 -1.21 -17.95
N PRO A 69 4.00 -1.48 -19.15
CA PRO A 69 3.63 -2.85 -19.56
C PRO A 69 4.81 -3.84 -19.66
N PHE A 70 6.04 -3.33 -19.52
CA PHE A 70 7.30 -4.08 -19.53
C PHE A 70 7.81 -4.47 -18.13
N VAL A 71 7.14 -4.04 -17.06
CA VAL A 71 7.45 -4.45 -15.68
C VAL A 71 6.56 -5.62 -15.27
N GLN A 72 6.97 -6.37 -14.26
CA GLN A 72 6.11 -7.35 -13.60
C GLN A 72 5.55 -6.74 -12.32
N VAL A 73 4.27 -6.98 -12.04
CA VAL A 73 3.64 -6.58 -10.78
C VAL A 73 3.18 -7.81 -10.03
N VAL A 74 3.53 -7.92 -8.75
CA VAL A 74 2.96 -8.90 -7.83
C VAL A 74 2.16 -8.14 -6.78
N ALA A 75 0.84 -8.34 -6.80
CA ALA A 75 -0.11 -7.68 -5.93
C ALA A 75 -0.63 -8.64 -4.86
N LEU A 76 -0.79 -8.15 -3.64
CA LEU A 76 -1.34 -8.91 -2.51
C LEU A 76 -2.62 -8.22 -2.02
N GLU A 77 -3.74 -8.93 -2.10
CA GLU A 77 -5.02 -8.49 -1.55
C GLU A 77 -5.73 -9.67 -0.87
N PRO A 78 -5.96 -9.60 0.45
CA PRO A 78 -6.61 -10.69 1.18
C PRO A 78 -8.13 -10.73 1.08
N PHE A 79 -8.80 -9.60 0.83
CA PHE A 79 -10.25 -9.52 1.00
C PHE A 79 -10.99 -10.06 -0.24
N PRO A 80 -11.82 -11.12 -0.11
CA PRO A 80 -12.40 -11.81 -1.28
C PRO A 80 -13.19 -10.91 -2.22
N GLN A 81 -13.94 -9.94 -1.68
CA GLN A 81 -14.72 -8.99 -2.49
C GLN A 81 -13.80 -8.04 -3.27
N ASN A 82 -12.70 -7.59 -2.66
CA ASN A 82 -11.72 -6.75 -3.33
C ASN A 82 -10.98 -7.55 -4.41
N VAL A 83 -10.60 -8.80 -4.13
CA VAL A 83 -10.01 -9.73 -5.11
C VAL A 83 -10.91 -9.89 -6.35
N GLN A 84 -12.23 -10.03 -6.16
CA GLN A 84 -13.16 -10.14 -7.29
C GLN A 84 -13.17 -8.85 -8.14
N CYS A 85 -13.24 -7.69 -7.49
CA CYS A 85 -13.14 -6.40 -8.16
C CYS A 85 -11.80 -6.22 -8.87
N PHE A 86 -10.68 -6.57 -8.22
CA PHE A 86 -9.33 -6.52 -8.76
C PHE A 86 -9.23 -7.31 -10.07
N LYS A 87 -9.66 -8.58 -10.06
CA LYS A 87 -9.60 -9.43 -11.26
C LYS A 87 -10.42 -8.86 -12.42
N GLU A 88 -11.61 -8.34 -12.13
CA GLU A 88 -12.46 -7.70 -13.13
C GLU A 88 -11.84 -6.40 -13.65
N ASN A 89 -11.17 -5.64 -12.79
CA ASN A 89 -10.46 -4.41 -13.15
C ASN A 89 -9.30 -4.68 -14.09
N MET A 90 -8.45 -5.68 -13.80
CA MET A 90 -7.38 -6.08 -14.70
C MET A 90 -7.94 -6.50 -16.07
N ARG A 91 -9.01 -7.30 -16.08
CA ARG A 91 -9.67 -7.79 -17.30
C ARG A 91 -10.23 -6.65 -18.14
N ARG A 92 -10.95 -5.69 -17.55
CA ARG A 92 -11.59 -4.57 -18.26
C ARG A 92 -10.58 -3.61 -18.87
N ASN A 93 -9.45 -3.40 -18.20
CA ASN A 93 -8.41 -2.48 -18.66
C ASN A 93 -7.33 -3.18 -19.52
N GLY A 94 -7.48 -4.47 -19.82
CA GLY A 94 -6.57 -5.23 -20.66
C GLY A 94 -5.16 -5.40 -20.07
N VAL A 95 -5.05 -5.39 -18.74
CA VAL A 95 -3.78 -5.51 -18.02
C VAL A 95 -3.48 -6.99 -17.76
N THR A 96 -2.29 -7.44 -18.15
CA THR A 96 -1.92 -8.88 -18.14
C THR A 96 -0.58 -9.17 -17.45
N ASN A 97 0.22 -8.14 -17.15
CA ASN A 97 1.52 -8.24 -16.49
C ASN A 97 1.44 -8.12 -14.95
N VAL A 98 0.26 -8.41 -14.38
CA VAL A 98 -0.02 -8.31 -12.95
C VAL A 98 -0.45 -9.68 -12.43
N GLN A 99 0.31 -10.21 -11.47
CA GLN A 99 -0.03 -11.42 -10.72
C GLN A 99 -0.68 -11.01 -9.39
N LEU A 100 -1.87 -11.54 -9.13
CA LEU A 100 -2.56 -11.36 -7.85
C LEU A 100 -2.36 -12.59 -6.96
N LEU A 101 -1.90 -12.37 -5.73
CA LEU A 101 -1.92 -13.35 -4.65
C LEU A 101 -3.05 -12.99 -3.68
N GLU A 102 -3.96 -13.92 -3.45
CA GLU A 102 -5.16 -13.73 -2.62
C GLU A 102 -4.84 -13.92 -1.12
N MET A 103 -3.90 -13.10 -0.63
CA MET A 103 -3.40 -13.13 0.74
C MET A 103 -2.90 -11.75 1.15
N GLY A 104 -2.85 -11.51 2.45
CA GLY A 104 -2.26 -10.32 3.04
C GLY A 104 -0.81 -10.54 3.45
N VAL A 105 -0.23 -9.52 4.08
CA VAL A 105 1.05 -9.66 4.78
C VAL A 105 0.86 -9.52 6.27
N SER A 106 1.71 -10.20 7.02
CA SER A 106 1.82 -10.02 8.48
C SER A 106 3.27 -10.20 8.92
N GLY A 107 3.57 -9.75 10.14
CA GLY A 107 4.93 -9.86 10.69
C GLY A 107 5.39 -11.27 11.01
N ASP A 108 4.48 -12.26 11.05
CA ASP A 108 4.74 -13.66 11.44
C ASP A 108 4.13 -14.70 10.49
N GLY A 109 3.48 -14.26 9.41
CA GLY A 109 2.84 -15.12 8.41
C GLY A 109 1.57 -15.82 8.91
N GLN A 110 1.10 -15.53 10.12
CA GLN A 110 -0.11 -16.17 10.66
C GLN A 110 -1.36 -15.57 10.04
N ALA A 111 -2.42 -16.37 9.92
CA ALA A 111 -3.71 -15.87 9.46
C ALA A 111 -4.19 -14.72 10.36
N VAL A 112 -4.83 -13.73 9.76
CA VAL A 112 -5.28 -12.53 10.46
C VAL A 112 -6.78 -12.36 10.25
N THR A 113 -7.49 -11.95 11.30
CA THR A 113 -8.90 -11.59 11.20
C THR A 113 -9.04 -10.13 10.83
N LEU A 114 -9.55 -9.86 9.63
CA LEU A 114 -9.92 -8.53 9.18
C LEU A 114 -11.34 -8.21 9.64
N SER A 115 -11.53 -7.04 10.25
CA SER A 115 -12.86 -6.54 10.62
C SER A 115 -13.28 -5.44 9.65
N MET A 116 -14.42 -5.63 8.97
CA MET A 116 -14.91 -4.71 7.95
C MET A 116 -15.78 -3.61 8.56
N ASP A 117 -15.54 -2.37 8.14
CA ASP A 117 -16.55 -1.30 8.17
C ASP A 117 -17.25 -1.27 6.80
N PRO A 118 -18.56 -1.58 6.71
CA PRO A 118 -19.27 -1.65 5.42
C PRO A 118 -19.34 -0.31 4.67
N THR A 119 -18.97 0.80 5.33
CA THR A 119 -18.92 2.15 4.73
C THR A 119 -17.51 2.60 4.34
N ASN A 120 -16.47 1.87 4.77
CA ASN A 120 -15.08 2.16 4.45
C ASN A 120 -14.30 0.86 4.20
N THR A 121 -14.41 0.31 2.98
CA THR A 121 -13.73 -0.93 2.58
C THR A 121 -12.21 -0.77 2.46
N GLY A 122 -11.74 0.47 2.26
CA GLY A 122 -10.31 0.83 2.27
C GLY A 122 -9.70 0.69 3.66
N GLY A 123 -10.37 1.19 4.70
CA GLY A 123 -9.95 1.17 6.11
C GLY A 123 -9.98 -0.17 6.85
N THR A 124 -9.88 -1.31 6.14
CA THR A 124 -10.02 -2.63 6.76
C THR A 124 -8.75 -3.01 7.55
N SER A 125 -8.76 -2.75 8.85
CA SER A 125 -7.62 -3.00 9.74
C SER A 125 -7.77 -4.28 10.58
N ALA A 126 -6.68 -5.05 10.66
CA ALA A 126 -6.51 -6.18 11.58
C ALA A 126 -6.49 -5.81 13.07
N TRP A 127 -6.32 -4.52 13.40
CA TRP A 127 -6.11 -4.02 14.77
C TRP A 127 -7.21 -3.06 15.21
N SER A 128 -8.38 -3.13 14.57
CA SER A 128 -9.56 -2.42 15.04
C SER A 128 -9.99 -3.00 16.39
N GLY A 129 -10.21 -2.12 17.39
CA GLY A 129 -10.65 -2.50 18.75
C GLY A 129 -11.98 -3.27 18.76
N PRO A 130 -12.54 -3.59 19.95
CA PRO A 130 -13.54 -4.64 20.14
C PRO A 130 -14.65 -4.58 19.08
N GLN A 131 -14.63 -5.59 18.22
CA GLN A 131 -15.64 -6.00 17.24
C GLN A 131 -16.62 -4.88 16.88
N ARG A 132 -16.20 -3.95 16.01
CA ARG A 132 -17.17 -3.10 15.30
C ARG A 132 -18.21 -4.05 14.68
N GLN A 133 -19.49 -3.78 14.90
CA GLN A 133 -20.59 -4.59 14.35
C GLN A 133 -20.44 -4.68 12.82
N GLY A 134 -19.84 -5.77 12.35
CA GLY A 134 -19.37 -5.92 10.98
C GLY A 134 -18.95 -7.36 10.72
N MET A 135 -18.82 -7.72 9.44
CA MET A 135 -18.32 -9.03 9.06
C MET A 135 -16.83 -9.11 9.38
N SER A 136 -16.42 -10.14 10.11
CA SER A 136 -15.02 -10.51 10.30
C SER A 136 -14.67 -11.66 9.36
N VAL A 137 -13.56 -11.55 8.64
CA VAL A 137 -13.05 -12.63 7.78
C VAL A 137 -11.62 -12.95 8.18
N GLU A 138 -11.35 -14.23 8.42
CA GLU A 138 -9.99 -14.72 8.57
C GLU A 138 -9.39 -14.87 7.16
N VAL A 139 -8.21 -14.30 6.97
CA VAL A 139 -7.52 -14.30 5.68
C VAL A 139 -6.12 -14.88 5.83
N PRO A 140 -5.64 -15.63 4.82
CA PRO A 140 -4.26 -16.09 4.81
C PRO A 140 -3.33 -14.89 4.71
N THR A 141 -2.16 -15.00 5.35
CA THR A 141 -1.09 -14.02 5.19
C THR A 141 0.25 -14.71 4.94
N ILE A 142 1.22 -13.92 4.53
CA ILE A 142 2.62 -14.32 4.32
C ILE A 142 3.55 -13.27 4.91
N THR A 143 4.76 -13.65 5.33
CA THR A 143 5.79 -12.66 5.67
C THR A 143 6.41 -12.07 4.39
N LEU A 144 6.99 -10.87 4.48
CA LEU A 144 7.73 -10.31 3.34
C LEU A 144 8.98 -11.14 3.00
N ASP A 145 9.61 -11.77 4.00
CA ASP A 145 10.73 -12.70 3.78
C ASP A 145 10.31 -13.94 2.99
N ASP A 146 9.22 -14.61 3.40
CA ASP A 146 8.73 -15.79 2.70
C ASP A 146 8.27 -15.44 1.28
N LEU A 147 7.60 -14.30 1.09
CA LEU A 147 7.24 -13.81 -0.24
C LEU A 147 8.49 -13.57 -1.10
N PHE A 148 9.50 -12.91 -0.55
CA PHE A 148 10.76 -12.65 -1.24
C PHE A 148 11.44 -13.95 -1.71
N HIS A 149 11.50 -14.97 -0.85
CA HIS A 149 12.03 -16.28 -1.23
C HIS A 149 11.17 -16.98 -2.28
N GLN A 150 9.83 -16.92 -2.17
CA GLN A 150 8.91 -17.51 -3.16
C GLN A 150 9.06 -16.87 -4.55
N LEU A 151 9.41 -15.59 -4.60
CA LEU A 151 9.66 -14.86 -5.85
C LEU A 151 11.08 -15.08 -6.40
N GLY A 152 11.91 -15.90 -5.73
CA GLY A 152 13.27 -16.19 -6.17
C GLY A 152 14.28 -15.09 -5.84
N GLU A 153 14.08 -14.40 -4.72
CA GLU A 153 14.98 -13.37 -4.17
C GLU A 153 15.30 -12.23 -5.16
N PRO A 154 14.28 -11.61 -5.78
CA PRO A 154 14.48 -10.64 -6.85
C PRO A 154 14.90 -9.26 -6.31
N GLU A 155 15.48 -8.42 -7.18
CA GLU A 155 15.51 -6.98 -6.92
C GLU A 155 14.11 -6.39 -7.10
N ILE A 156 13.63 -5.68 -6.08
CA ILE A 156 12.32 -5.03 -6.08
C ILE A 156 12.53 -3.57 -6.46
N ARG A 157 12.13 -3.19 -7.68
CA ARG A 157 12.26 -1.80 -8.15
C ARG A 157 11.39 -0.86 -7.34
N PHE A 158 10.20 -1.32 -6.97
CA PHE A 158 9.22 -0.52 -6.24
C PHE A 158 8.38 -1.40 -5.32
N LEU A 159 8.29 -1.03 -4.05
CA LEU A 159 7.37 -1.62 -3.08
C LEU A 159 6.33 -0.57 -2.71
N LYS A 160 5.06 -0.80 -3.06
CA LYS A 160 3.93 -0.06 -2.51
C LYS A 160 3.37 -0.82 -1.31
N MET A 161 3.09 -0.12 -0.21
CA MET A 161 2.48 -0.72 0.97
C MET A 161 1.44 0.20 1.61
N ASP A 162 0.20 -0.27 1.63
CA ASP A 162 -0.92 0.35 2.33
C ASP A 162 -1.86 -0.79 2.70
N CYS A 163 -1.79 -1.24 3.95
CA CYS A 163 -2.42 -2.47 4.42
C CYS A 163 -3.04 -2.30 5.81
N GLU A 164 -3.39 -1.06 6.15
CA GLU A 164 -4.21 -0.68 7.29
C GLU A 164 -3.70 -1.19 8.65
N GLY A 165 -2.38 -1.05 8.88
CA GLY A 165 -1.75 -1.27 10.18
C GLY A 165 -0.81 -2.47 10.25
N MET A 166 -0.59 -3.17 9.14
CA MET A 166 0.44 -4.21 9.01
C MET A 166 1.75 -3.70 8.39
N GLU A 167 1.88 -2.39 8.11
CA GLU A 167 3.06 -1.80 7.48
C GLU A 167 4.29 -1.94 8.37
N TYR A 168 4.22 -1.42 9.60
CA TYR A 168 5.36 -1.47 10.53
C TYR A 168 5.74 -2.92 10.87
N PRO A 169 4.82 -3.80 11.35
CA PRO A 169 5.20 -5.16 11.72
C PRO A 169 5.88 -5.93 10.58
N SER A 170 5.38 -5.80 9.35
CA SER A 170 5.90 -6.54 8.20
C SER A 170 7.25 -5.98 7.74
N LEU A 171 7.40 -4.66 7.65
CA LEU A 171 8.65 -4.03 7.23
C LEU A 171 9.76 -4.14 8.28
N TYR A 172 9.42 -4.09 9.56
CA TYR A 172 10.41 -4.21 10.64
C TYR A 172 11.07 -5.60 10.67
N ASN A 173 10.32 -6.63 10.30
CA ASN A 173 10.79 -8.01 10.23
C ASN A 173 11.28 -8.41 8.83
N PHE A 174 11.31 -7.49 7.87
CA PHE A 174 11.77 -7.78 6.52
C PHE A 174 13.30 -7.67 6.42
N HIS A 175 13.99 -8.81 6.31
CA HIS A 175 15.45 -8.88 6.34
C HIS A 175 16.12 -8.57 4.99
N PHE A 176 15.32 -8.39 3.94
CA PHE A 176 15.79 -8.17 2.57
C PHE A 176 15.48 -6.77 2.05
N LEU A 177 15.29 -5.80 2.95
CA LEU A 177 14.98 -4.41 2.57
C LEU A 177 16.06 -3.79 1.66
N GLN A 178 17.31 -4.22 1.75
CA GLN A 178 18.39 -3.81 0.84
C GLN A 178 18.15 -4.16 -0.65
N HIS A 179 17.23 -5.09 -0.95
CA HIS A 179 16.82 -5.44 -2.31
C HIS A 179 15.67 -4.58 -2.82
N VAL A 180 15.12 -3.69 -1.99
CA VAL A 180 14.09 -2.72 -2.40
C VAL A 180 14.77 -1.43 -2.82
N ARG A 181 14.46 -0.94 -4.03
CA ARG A 181 15.04 0.31 -4.55
C ARG A 181 14.24 1.54 -4.18
N ASN A 182 12.93 1.42 -4.11
CA ASN A 182 12.00 2.52 -3.83
C ASN A 182 10.82 1.98 -3.03
N ILE A 183 10.34 2.77 -2.06
CA ILE A 183 9.14 2.42 -1.30
C ILE A 183 8.16 3.60 -1.26
N GLY A 184 6.92 3.32 -1.65
CA GLY A 184 5.78 4.22 -1.46
C GLY A 184 4.85 3.59 -0.42
N LEU A 185 4.57 4.27 0.69
CA LEU A 185 3.70 3.71 1.72
C LEU A 185 2.71 4.70 2.31
N GLU A 186 1.53 4.20 2.65
CA GLU A 186 0.62 4.84 3.59
C GLU A 186 0.69 4.09 4.92
N ALA A 187 1.28 4.74 5.92
CA ALA A 187 1.60 4.11 7.18
C ALA A 187 0.51 4.38 8.22
N HIS A 188 -0.12 3.31 8.67
CA HIS A 188 -1.21 3.34 9.62
C HIS A 188 -0.74 2.96 11.02
N THR A 189 -1.32 3.60 12.04
CA THR A 189 -1.13 3.16 13.42
C THR A 189 -2.36 3.48 14.25
N ASN A 190 -2.44 2.88 15.44
CA ASN A 190 -3.52 3.06 16.39
C ASN A 190 -2.99 2.82 17.82
N SER A 191 -3.86 2.93 18.83
CA SER A 191 -3.47 2.74 20.22
C SER A 191 -2.87 1.37 20.51
N VAL A 192 -3.32 0.31 19.83
CA VAL A 192 -2.78 -1.06 19.98
C VAL A 192 -1.37 -1.15 19.40
N LEU A 193 -1.16 -0.65 18.18
CA LEU A 193 0.15 -0.64 17.53
C LEU A 193 1.16 0.22 18.30
N ARG A 194 0.73 1.38 18.81
CA ARG A 194 1.56 2.23 19.68
C ARG A 194 1.91 1.55 21.00
N ALA A 195 0.97 0.83 21.62
CA ALA A 195 1.24 0.07 22.85
C ALA A 195 2.26 -1.07 22.62
N LYS A 196 2.34 -1.60 21.38
CA LYS A 196 3.40 -2.54 20.96
C LYS A 196 4.73 -1.88 20.63
N GLY A 197 4.83 -0.55 20.75
CA GLY A 197 6.04 0.22 20.51
C GLY A 197 6.25 0.66 19.06
N TYR A 198 5.28 0.42 18.17
CA TYR A 198 5.35 0.87 16.78
C TYR A 198 5.13 2.38 16.66
N SER A 199 5.91 3.00 15.79
CA SER A 199 5.92 4.45 15.60
C SER A 199 6.18 4.80 14.15
N ILE A 200 5.25 5.51 13.52
CA ILE A 200 5.37 6.02 12.16
C ILE A 200 6.72 6.73 11.93
N TYR A 201 7.17 7.52 12.90
CA TYR A 201 8.47 8.19 12.88
C TYR A 201 9.67 7.24 12.90
N LYS A 202 9.63 6.18 13.74
CA LYS A 202 10.70 5.18 13.78
C LYS A 202 10.76 4.38 12.49
N LEU A 203 9.61 4.04 11.90
CA LEU A 203 9.54 3.36 10.60
C LEU A 203 10.16 4.23 9.51
N LYS A 204 9.74 5.51 9.41
CA LYS A 204 10.30 6.44 8.44
C LYS A 204 11.82 6.54 8.55
N LYS A 205 12.34 6.72 9.77
CA LYS A 205 13.79 6.79 10.02
C LYS A 205 14.51 5.50 9.63
N LEU A 206 13.93 4.34 9.93
CA LEU A 206 14.49 3.05 9.56
C LEU A 206 14.57 2.90 8.03
N LEU A 207 13.48 3.19 7.32
CA LEU A 207 13.42 3.11 5.85
C LEU A 207 14.42 4.08 5.21
N GLN A 208 14.44 5.34 5.64
CA GLN A 208 15.35 6.35 5.10
C GLN A 208 16.82 6.04 5.40
N ALA A 209 17.12 5.42 6.53
CA ALA A 209 18.49 5.00 6.87
C ALA A 209 18.98 3.84 5.98
N GLN A 210 18.09 2.95 5.54
CA GLN A 210 18.45 1.81 4.69
C GLN A 210 18.41 2.12 3.19
N LEU A 211 17.42 2.91 2.76
CA LEU A 211 17.15 3.17 1.34
C LEU A 211 17.62 4.55 0.87
N GLY A 212 17.81 5.50 1.78
CA GLY A 212 17.99 6.92 1.47
C GLY A 212 16.65 7.68 1.40
N ALA A 213 16.69 8.97 1.73
CA ALA A 213 15.47 9.78 1.85
C ALA A 213 14.73 9.96 0.51
N ASP A 214 15.47 10.04 -0.60
CA ASP A 214 14.91 10.24 -1.94
C ASP A 214 14.23 8.99 -2.52
N HIS A 215 14.31 7.86 -1.81
CA HIS A 215 13.73 6.57 -2.20
C HIS A 215 12.54 6.15 -1.33
N VAL A 216 12.08 7.03 -0.43
CA VAL A 216 11.01 6.75 0.54
C VAL A 216 9.93 7.82 0.46
N TRP A 217 8.79 7.47 -0.12
CA TRP A 217 7.56 8.28 -0.11
C TRP A 217 6.62 7.71 0.93
N MET A 218 6.34 8.49 1.97
CA MET A 218 5.59 8.01 3.12
C MET A 218 4.52 9.01 3.54
N MET A 219 3.27 8.57 3.46
CA MET A 219 2.12 9.24 4.01
C MET A 219 1.71 8.64 5.34
N SER A 220 1.12 9.46 6.20
CA SER A 220 0.38 9.04 7.39
C SER A 220 -0.40 10.25 7.90
N ALA A 221 -1.58 10.02 8.51
CA ALA A 221 -2.30 11.09 9.20
C ALA A 221 -1.39 11.83 10.21
N GLU A 222 -0.55 11.08 10.93
CA GLU A 222 0.38 11.63 11.93
C GLU A 222 1.49 12.49 11.34
N LEU A 223 1.87 12.25 10.08
CA LEU A 223 2.88 13.05 9.41
C LEU A 223 2.31 14.36 8.87
N LYS A 224 0.99 14.41 8.58
CA LYS A 224 0.29 15.63 8.15
C LYS A 224 0.15 16.62 9.32
N ASP A 225 -0.10 16.12 10.53
CA ASP A 225 -0.25 16.97 11.73
C ASP A 225 1.05 17.69 12.14
N HIS A 226 2.22 17.09 11.89
CA HIS A 226 3.52 17.68 12.24
C HIS A 226 4.07 18.71 11.24
N LEU A 227 3.38 18.97 10.13
CA LEU A 227 3.67 20.12 9.28
C LEU A 227 3.10 21.44 9.85
N VAL A 228 2.33 21.39 10.93
CA VAL A 228 1.71 22.57 11.57
C VAL A 228 2.49 23.12 12.77
N GLU A 229 3.54 22.44 13.24
CA GLU A 229 4.38 22.96 14.34
C GLU A 229 5.88 22.82 14.08
N LEU A 230 6.46 23.84 13.46
CA LEU A 230 7.78 24.33 13.86
C LEU A 230 7.69 25.86 13.99
N PRO A 231 7.85 26.44 15.19
CA PRO A 231 8.10 27.87 15.28
C PRO A 231 9.40 28.15 14.51
N HIS A 232 9.36 29.15 13.63
CA HIS A 232 10.58 29.78 13.12
C HIS A 232 11.42 30.19 14.33
N GLN A 233 12.44 29.40 14.65
CA GLN A 233 13.56 29.94 15.40
C GLN A 233 14.33 30.77 14.39
N ASP A 234 14.05 32.07 14.41
CA ASP A 234 14.88 33.07 13.76
C ASP A 234 16.32 32.87 14.24
N ALA A 235 17.14 32.37 13.32
CA ALA A 235 18.57 32.63 13.34
C ALA A 235 18.76 34.13 13.15
N THR A 236 18.87 34.87 14.26
CA THR A 236 19.64 36.11 14.26
C THR A 236 20.79 35.95 15.24
N SER A 237 21.94 35.79 14.60
CA SER A 237 23.29 35.87 15.10
C SER A 237 23.55 37.11 15.94
N ALA A 238 24.45 36.92 16.90
CA ALA A 238 25.34 37.91 17.46
C ALA A 238 25.64 39.12 16.55
N GLU A 239 25.44 40.31 17.12
CA GLU A 239 26.49 41.33 17.33
C GLU A 239 26.12 42.18 18.56
#